data_AF-A0A1N6UIM2-F1
#
_entry.id   AF-A0A1N6UIM2-F1
#
_cell.length_a   1.000
_cell.length_b   1.000
_cell.length_c   1.000
_cell.angle_alpha   90.00
_cell.angle_beta   90.00
_cell.angle_gamma   90.00
#
_symmetry.space_group_name_H-M   'P 1'
#
loop_
_entity.id
_entity.type
_entity.pdbx_description
1 polymer ?
#
loop_
_entity_poly.entity_id
_entity_poly.type
_entity_poly.pdbx_seq_one_letter_code
_entity_poly.pdbx_strand_id
1 'polypeptide(L)'
;MASVGDGKQTSQDHPGDAQPRAEEVIAAVYGRIATLRDQGKVPTSIVLPPAVYRLIQDYRAHLGESPQGLPDYLGKYEIFGLPLYTDSCTAIVIRTQPGESP
;
A
#
# COMPACT_ATOMS: atom_id res chain seq x y z
N MET A 1 -22.02 -42.89 -30.79
CA MET A 1 -22.74 -41.74 -30.19
C MET A 1 -22.54 -41.80 -28.68
N ALA A 2 -21.70 -40.91 -28.14
CA ALA A 2 -21.81 -40.32 -26.80
C ALA A 2 -20.67 -39.30 -26.65
N SER A 3 -21.08 -38.04 -26.55
CA SER A 3 -20.32 -36.80 -26.37
C SER A 3 -19.51 -36.78 -25.05
N VAL A 4 -18.28 -36.25 -25.03
CA VAL A 4 -17.90 -34.85 -24.67
C VAL A 4 -18.46 -34.42 -23.30
N GLY A 5 -17.68 -33.91 -22.34
CA GLY A 5 -16.32 -33.41 -22.47
C GLY A 5 -15.63 -33.00 -21.17
N ASP A 6 -14.34 -32.75 -21.35
CA ASP A 6 -13.41 -32.00 -20.51
C ASP A 6 -14.05 -30.79 -19.83
N GLY A 7 -14.17 -30.86 -18.51
CA GLY A 7 -14.32 -29.69 -17.65
C GLY A 7 -13.00 -28.93 -17.57
N LYS A 8 -12.64 -28.21 -18.64
CA LYS A 8 -11.53 -27.27 -18.62
C LYS A 8 -11.95 -26.07 -17.78
N GLN A 9 -11.40 -26.03 -16.57
CA GLN A 9 -11.49 -24.95 -15.61
C GLN A 9 -10.91 -23.66 -16.25
N THR A 10 -11.77 -22.86 -16.86
CA THR A 10 -11.42 -21.50 -17.28
C THR A 10 -11.72 -20.57 -16.10
N SER A 11 -10.72 -20.40 -15.23
CA SER A 11 -10.64 -19.19 -14.41
C SER A 11 -10.64 -18.01 -15.38
N GLN A 12 -11.78 -17.35 -15.50
CA GLN A 12 -11.95 -16.12 -16.25
C GLN A 12 -11.16 -15.02 -15.54
N ASP A 13 -9.90 -14.87 -15.95
CA ASP A 13 -9.09 -13.68 -15.74
C ASP A 13 -9.77 -12.54 -16.53
N HIS A 14 -10.48 -11.65 -15.82
CA HIS A 14 -11.02 -10.42 -16.40
C HIS A 14 -9.92 -9.35 -16.36
N PRO A 15 -9.40 -8.87 -17.50
CA PRO A 15 -8.45 -7.77 -17.54
C PRO A 15 -9.23 -6.45 -17.59
N GLY A 16 -9.58 -5.91 -16.42
CA GLY A 16 -10.22 -4.60 -16.28
C GLY A 16 -10.73 -4.41 -14.85
N ASP A 17 -10.17 -3.43 -14.12
CA ASP A 17 -10.43 -3.15 -12.69
C ASP A 17 -9.92 -4.19 -11.69
N ALA A 18 -8.70 -4.72 -11.89
CA ALA A 18 -8.01 -5.41 -10.79
C ALA A 18 -7.69 -4.38 -9.68
N GLN A 19 -8.39 -4.48 -8.55
CA GLN A 19 -8.05 -3.73 -7.35
C GLN A 19 -6.57 -4.00 -7.01
N PRO A 20 -5.75 -2.95 -6.79
CA PRO A 20 -4.32 -3.13 -6.61
C PRO A 20 -4.02 -4.00 -5.38
N ARG A 21 -2.98 -4.81 -5.45
CA ARG A 21 -2.54 -5.61 -4.29
C ARG A 21 -1.93 -4.69 -3.22
N ALA A 22 -2.03 -5.10 -1.96
CA ALA A 22 -1.51 -4.29 -0.85
C ALA A 22 0.00 -4.03 -0.99
N GLU A 23 0.75 -5.05 -1.43
CA GLU A 23 2.19 -4.99 -1.66
C GLU A 23 2.55 -3.96 -2.74
N GLU A 24 1.76 -3.89 -3.82
CA GLU A 24 1.95 -2.92 -4.91
C GLU A 24 1.72 -1.50 -4.41
N VAL A 25 0.69 -1.30 -3.58
CA VAL A 25 0.42 -0.01 -2.94
C VAL A 25 1.57 0.38 -2.01
N ILE A 26 2.02 -0.53 -1.15
CA ILE A 26 3.11 -0.29 -0.19
C ILE A 26 4.41 0.05 -0.94
N ALA A 27 4.74 -0.69 -2.00
CA ALA A 27 5.90 -0.42 -2.85
C ALA A 27 5.80 0.95 -3.54
N ALA A 28 4.63 1.31 -4.07
CA ALA A 28 4.40 2.61 -4.69
C ALA A 28 4.54 3.78 -3.69
N VAL A 29 4.05 3.60 -2.46
CA VAL A 29 4.24 4.57 -1.36
C VAL A 29 5.72 4.73 -1.05
N TYR A 30 6.46 3.63 -0.90
CA TYR A 30 7.90 3.66 -0.66
C TYR A 30 8.65 4.39 -1.78
N GLY A 31 8.34 4.08 -3.03
CA GLY A 31 8.94 4.74 -4.20
C GLY A 31 8.72 6.26 -4.18
N ARG A 32 7.51 6.73 -3.88
CA ARG A 32 7.24 8.17 -3.72
C ARG A 32 8.00 8.79 -2.57
N ILE A 33 8.10 8.12 -1.42
CA ILE A 33 8.90 8.61 -0.27
C ILE A 33 10.36 8.79 -0.67
N ALA A 34 10.94 7.79 -1.36
CA ALA A 34 12.32 7.86 -1.84
C ALA A 34 12.53 9.03 -2.80
N THR A 35 11.67 9.16 -3.83
CA THR A 35 11.75 10.30 -4.77
C THR A 35 11.62 11.65 -4.09
N LEU A 36 10.75 11.79 -3.08
CA LEU A 36 10.61 13.07 -2.35
C LEU A 36 11.87 13.40 -1.55
N ARG A 37 12.49 12.39 -0.91
CA ARG A 37 13.75 12.55 -0.19
C ARG A 37 14.90 12.93 -1.12
N ASP A 38 14.99 12.29 -2.29
CA ASP A 38 15.98 12.62 -3.32
C ASP A 38 15.83 14.06 -3.84
N GLN A 39 14.62 14.63 -3.79
CA GLN A 39 14.33 16.03 -4.10
C GLN A 39 14.63 17.00 -2.94
N GLY A 40 15.20 16.53 -1.82
CA GLY A 40 15.46 17.35 -0.63
C GLY A 40 14.20 17.70 0.18
N LYS A 41 13.08 17.02 -0.05
CA LYS A 41 11.86 17.20 0.74
C LYS A 41 11.85 16.21 1.90
N VAL A 42 11.19 16.58 2.99
CA VAL A 42 11.02 15.72 4.16
C VAL A 42 9.56 15.25 4.23
N PRO A 43 9.26 13.98 3.92
CA PRO A 43 7.94 13.40 4.14
C PRO A 43 7.56 13.42 5.61
N THR A 44 6.34 13.85 5.94
CA THR A 44 5.87 14.00 7.33
C THR A 44 4.69 13.12 7.67
N SER A 45 3.83 12.78 6.70
CA SER A 45 2.68 11.90 6.92
C SER A 45 2.12 11.37 5.60
N ILE A 46 1.40 10.26 5.67
CA ILE A 46 0.70 9.67 4.52
C ILE A 46 -0.81 9.78 4.76
N VAL A 47 -1.53 10.30 3.77
CA VAL A 47 -3.00 10.35 3.76
C VAL A 47 -3.50 9.34 2.73
N LEU A 48 -4.38 8.45 3.18
CA LEU A 48 -4.92 7.35 2.38
C LEU A 48 -6.44 7.51 2.20
N PRO A 49 -6.97 7.14 1.02
CA PRO A 49 -8.39 6.83 0.90
C PRO A 49 -8.79 5.69 1.85
N PRO A 50 -10.01 5.68 2.43
CA PRO A 50 -10.41 4.66 3.39
C PRO A 50 -10.31 3.23 2.85
N ALA A 51 -10.59 3.03 1.56
CA ALA A 51 -10.48 1.71 0.90
C ALA A 51 -9.03 1.20 0.88
N VAL A 52 -8.06 2.08 0.62
CA VAL A 52 -6.63 1.75 0.59
C VAL A 52 -6.12 1.47 2.01
N TYR A 53 -6.55 2.27 2.99
CA TYR A 53 -6.21 2.01 4.39
C TYR A 53 -6.68 0.61 4.84
N ARG A 54 -7.91 0.23 4.52
CA ARG A 54 -8.44 -1.11 4.83
C ARG A 54 -7.62 -2.21 4.17
N LEU A 55 -7.33 -2.08 2.87
CA LEU A 55 -6.51 -3.04 2.13
C LEU A 55 -5.15 -3.29 2.83
N ILE A 56 -4.48 -2.23 3.28
CA ILE A 56 -3.19 -2.34 3.97
C ILE A 56 -3.33 -2.96 5.36
N GLN A 57 -4.38 -2.59 6.12
CA GLN A 57 -4.62 -3.17 7.44
C GLN A 57 -4.96 -4.65 7.38
N ASP A 58 -5.74 -5.06 6.38
CA ASP A 58 -6.05 -6.47 6.15
C ASP A 58 -4.76 -7.23 5.83
N TYR A 59 -3.92 -6.71 4.92
CA TYR A 59 -2.62 -7.32 4.63
C TYR A 59 -1.72 -7.43 5.88
N ARG A 60 -1.64 -6.38 6.69
CA ARG A 60 -0.91 -6.40 7.97
C ARG A 60 -1.45 -7.48 8.92
N ALA A 61 -2.77 -7.62 9.03
CA ALA A 61 -3.38 -8.64 9.87
C ALA A 61 -3.01 -10.07 9.40
N HIS A 62 -2.85 -10.27 8.09
CA HIS A 62 -2.39 -11.55 7.54
C HIS A 62 -0.90 -11.82 7.82
N LEU A 63 -0.06 -10.79 7.85
CA LEU A 63 1.36 -10.92 8.19
C LEU A 63 1.60 -11.23 9.67
N GLY A 64 0.68 -10.83 10.54
CA GLY A 64 0.82 -10.96 11.99
C GLY A 64 1.64 -9.84 12.61
N GLU A 65 2.08 -10.04 13.85
CA GLU A 65 2.86 -9.04 14.59
C GLU A 65 4.36 -9.24 14.39
N SER A 66 5.09 -8.14 14.21
CA SER A 66 6.55 -8.16 14.16
C SER A 66 7.11 -8.52 15.55
N PRO A 67 8.22 -9.31 15.62
CA PRO A 67 8.91 -9.58 16.87
C PRO A 67 9.31 -8.27 17.58
N GLN A 68 9.21 -8.26 18.92
CA GLN A 68 9.64 -7.11 19.71
C GLN A 68 11.13 -6.81 19.47
N GLY A 69 11.45 -5.53 19.26
CA GLY A 69 12.82 -5.06 19.07
C GLY A 69 13.31 -5.02 17.63
N LEU A 70 12.49 -5.41 16.65
CA LEU A 70 12.76 -5.18 15.23
C LEU A 70 12.00 -3.96 14.71
N PRO A 71 12.53 -3.22 13.71
CA PRO A 71 11.81 -2.11 13.10
C PRO A 71 10.52 -2.62 12.46
N ASP A 72 9.39 -2.05 12.86
CA ASP A 72 8.09 -2.28 12.20
C ASP A 72 7.87 -1.18 11.15
N TYR A 73 8.00 -1.56 9.88
CA TYR A 73 7.76 -0.65 8.76
C TYR A 73 6.29 -0.60 8.35
N LEU A 74 5.46 -1.50 8.88
CA LEU A 74 4.02 -1.59 8.59
C LEU A 74 3.24 -1.62 9.91
N GLY A 75 3.38 -0.54 10.67
CA GLY A 75 2.69 -0.35 11.93
C GLY A 75 1.20 -0.16 11.76
N LYS A 76 0.46 -0.24 12.89
CA LYS A 76 -1.00 -0.06 12.90
C LYS A 76 -1.43 1.32 12.39
N TYR A 77 -0.68 2.36 12.75
CA TYR A 77 -0.99 3.76 12.44
C TYR A 77 0.15 4.47 11.71
N GLU A 78 1.13 3.73 11.22
CA GLU A 78 2.30 4.27 10.54
C GLU A 78 2.82 3.32 9.47
N ILE A 79 3.43 3.87 8.42
CA ILE A 79 4.14 3.10 7.39
C ILE A 79 5.47 3.79 7.13
N PHE A 80 6.56 3.03 7.11
CA PHE A 80 7.93 3.53 6.97
C PHE A 80 8.28 4.64 7.98
N GLY A 81 7.73 4.53 9.20
CA GLY A 81 7.89 5.52 10.27
C GLY A 81 7.14 6.84 10.05
N LEU A 82 6.21 6.89 9.09
CA LEU A 82 5.36 8.05 8.86
C LEU A 82 3.93 7.77 9.33
N PRO A 83 3.30 8.68 10.10
CA PRO A 83 1.92 8.52 10.55
C PRO A 83 0.94 8.44 9.38
N LEU A 84 -0.05 7.56 9.53
CA LEU A 84 -1.17 7.39 8.60
C LEU A 84 -2.39 8.21 9.04
N TYR A 85 -3.01 8.87 8.07
CA TYR A 85 -4.32 9.47 8.20
C TYR A 85 -5.26 8.95 7.11
N THR A 86 -6.55 8.87 7.42
CA THR A 86 -7.59 8.58 6.43
C THR A 86 -8.37 9.85 6.14
N ASP A 87 -8.60 10.14 4.85
CA ASP A 87 -9.39 11.28 4.41
C ASP A 87 -10.17 10.91 3.14
N SER A 88 -11.18 11.70 2.77
CA SER A 88 -12.05 11.52 1.59
C SER A 88 -11.33 11.77 0.26
N CYS A 89 -9.99 11.70 0.24
CA CYS A 89 -9.16 11.81 -0.94
C CYS A 89 -9.36 10.63 -1.90
N THR A 90 -9.16 10.88 -3.20
CA THR A 90 -9.28 9.87 -4.26
C THR A 90 -7.95 9.17 -4.56
N ALA A 91 -6.85 9.67 -4.02
CA ALA A 91 -5.51 9.15 -4.24
C ALA A 91 -4.66 9.29 -2.97
N ILE A 92 -3.60 8.50 -2.90
CA ILE A 92 -2.62 8.57 -1.81
C ILE A 92 -1.86 9.90 -1.89
N VAL A 93 -1.79 10.62 -0.78
CA VAL A 93 -1.07 11.89 -0.66
C VAL A 93 0.02 11.75 0.39
N ILE A 94 1.25 12.14 0.04
CA ILE A 94 2.36 12.23 0.99
C ILE A 94 2.58 13.70 1.29
N ARG A 95 2.32 14.10 2.54
CA ARG A 95 2.60 15.46 3.00
C ARG A 95 4.10 15.60 3.22
N THR A 96 4.61 16.78 2.89
CA THR A 96 6.03 17.10 3.03
C THR A 96 6.21 18.46 3.69
N GLN A 97 7.37 18.66 4.29
CA GLN A 97 7.90 19.97 4.65
C GLN A 97 9.13 20.26 3.77
N PRO A 98 9.43 21.54 3.49
CA PRO A 98 10.73 21.89 2.92
C PRO A 98 11.82 21.36 3.85
N GLY A 99 12.79 20.64 3.31
CA GLY A 99 13.98 20.28 4.09
C GLY A 99 14.69 21.56 4.51
N GLU A 100 15.16 21.62 5.75
CA GLU A 100 16.16 22.64 6.11
C GLU A 100 17.35 22.45 5.18
N SER A 101 17.53 23.39 4.24
CA SER A 101 18.79 23.50 3.52
C SER A 101 19.88 23.75 4.57
N PRO A 102 20.99 22.99 4.55
CA PRO A 102 22.14 23.26 5.41
C PRO A 102 22.77 24.63 5.14
#